data_AF-A0A372R146-F1
#
_entry.id   AF-A0A372R146-F1
#
_cell.length_a   1.000
_cell.length_b   1.000
_cell.length_c   1.000
_cell.angle_alpha   90.00
_cell.angle_beta   90.00
_cell.angle_gamma   90.00
#
_symmetry.space_group_name_H-M   'P 1'
#
loop_
_entity.id
_entity.type
_entity.pdbx_description
1 polymer ?
#
loop_
_entity_poly.entity_id
_entity_poly.type
_entity_poly.pdbx_seq_one_letter_code
_entity_poly.pdbx_strand_id
1 'polypeptide(L)'
;MRVKEEFGKLVPAIIVPKQPIAAIVRGACDYGLKMSTIADRTLKYTYGIRVNKDWSYEDPIDRKITCGNRDQIVIFDSLVTRGTKVEVDQKFSMIYYPPEPNVTFLTIHIFKTTELSAKFCDEPGMKLLGVLTVDLPDVNLGLNRRIEFSLMFGKMEIVASAINLQNGRSYNTRFELDY
;
A
#
# COMPACT_ATOMS: atom_id res chain seq x y z
N MET A 1 32.01 7.70 -20.28
CA MET A 1 31.14 7.61 -19.08
C MET A 1 30.07 6.60 -19.43
N ARG A 2 30.06 5.44 -18.78
CA ARG A 2 29.23 4.29 -19.17
C ARG A 2 27.75 4.65 -19.36
N VAL A 3 27.19 5.50 -18.50
CA VAL A 3 25.81 6.01 -18.63
C VAL A 3 25.58 6.77 -19.96
N LYS A 4 26.56 7.55 -20.44
CA LYS A 4 26.43 8.28 -21.71
C LYS A 4 26.52 7.35 -22.92
N GLU A 5 27.34 6.30 -22.82
CA GLU A 5 27.46 5.29 -23.87
C GLU A 5 26.19 4.45 -23.99
N GLU A 6 25.60 4.02 -22.87
CA GLU A 6 24.40 3.19 -22.86
C GLU A 6 23.12 3.99 -23.20
N PHE A 7 22.97 5.22 -22.68
CA PHE A 7 21.69 5.96 -22.75
C PHE A 7 21.73 7.22 -23.61
N GLY A 8 22.89 7.65 -24.11
CA GLY A 8 23.04 8.93 -24.80
C GLY A 8 22.22 9.10 -26.08
N LYS A 9 21.71 8.01 -26.66
CA LYS A 9 20.79 8.02 -27.82
C LYS A 9 19.31 7.94 -27.42
N LEU A 10 19.01 7.55 -26.18
CA LEU A 10 17.66 7.32 -25.67
C LEU A 10 17.08 8.57 -24.99
N VAL A 11 17.94 9.46 -24.48
CA VAL A 11 17.52 10.68 -23.80
C VAL A 11 18.17 11.92 -24.40
N PRO A 12 17.45 13.04 -24.48
CA PRO A 12 17.95 14.26 -25.11
C PRO A 12 19.11 14.92 -24.35
N ALA A 13 19.20 14.73 -23.03
CA ALA A 13 20.27 15.30 -22.22
C ALA A 13 20.66 14.40 -21.04
N ILE A 14 21.97 14.27 -20.81
CA ILE A 14 22.55 13.66 -19.60
C ILE A 14 23.37 14.74 -18.90
N ILE A 15 22.86 15.26 -17.79
CA ILE A 15 23.48 16.36 -17.05
C ILE A 15 24.24 15.79 -15.85
N VAL A 16 25.55 16.03 -15.80
CA VAL A 16 26.39 15.67 -14.65
C VAL A 16 26.74 16.95 -13.89
N PRO A 17 26.19 17.18 -12.68
CA PRO A 17 26.51 18.37 -11.92
C PRO A 17 27.98 18.36 -11.51
N LYS A 18 28.65 19.51 -11.62
CA LYS A 18 30.07 19.67 -11.23
C LYS A 18 30.31 19.36 -9.75
N GLN A 19 29.29 19.59 -8.91
CA GLN A 19 29.32 19.32 -7.47
C GLN A 19 28.09 18.47 -7.09
N PRO A 20 28.15 17.14 -7.26
CA PRO A 20 26.99 16.27 -7.06
C PRO A 20 26.46 16.31 -5.62
N ILE A 21 27.36 16.35 -4.62
CA ILE A 21 26.97 16.45 -3.21
C ILE A 21 26.23 17.76 -2.94
N ALA A 22 26.75 18.90 -3.43
CA ALA A 22 26.10 20.19 -3.25
C ALA A 22 24.78 20.30 -4.04
N ALA A 23 24.64 19.60 -5.16
CA ALA A 23 23.36 19.52 -5.88
C ALA A 23 22.27 18.82 -5.06
N ILE A 24 22.60 17.74 -4.35
CA ILE A 24 21.68 17.06 -3.42
C ILE A 24 21.28 18.00 -2.28
N VAL A 25 22.25 18.62 -1.61
CA VAL A 25 21.98 19.50 -0.46
C VAL A 25 21.18 20.73 -0.85
N ARG A 26 21.50 21.36 -2.00
CA ARG A 26 20.71 22.50 -2.52
C ARG A 26 19.28 22.09 -2.86
N GLY A 27 19.09 20.97 -3.54
CA GLY A 27 17.75 20.45 -3.83
C GLY A 27 16.93 20.17 -2.56
N ALA A 28 17.56 19.61 -1.52
CA ALA A 28 16.91 19.40 -0.23
C ALA A 28 16.54 20.72 0.48
N CYS A 29 17.43 21.72 0.45
CA CYS A 29 17.17 23.05 1.00
C CYS A 29 16.03 23.75 0.27
N ASP A 30 16.06 23.76 -1.07
CA ASP A 30 15.02 24.35 -1.91
C ASP A 30 13.66 23.67 -1.67
N TYR A 31 13.65 22.34 -1.52
CA TYR A 31 12.44 21.58 -1.15
C TYR A 31 11.90 21.99 0.22
N GLY A 32 12.77 22.08 1.25
CA GLY A 32 12.37 22.52 2.58
C GLY A 32 11.81 23.94 2.60
N LEU A 33 12.38 24.85 1.81
CA LEU A 33 11.91 26.23 1.65
C LEU A 33 10.59 26.33 0.88
N LYS A 34 10.35 25.43 -0.07
CA LYS A 34 9.13 25.39 -0.91
C LYS A 34 8.55 23.97 -0.98
N MET A 35 7.97 23.52 0.13
CA MET A 35 7.34 22.20 0.24
C MET A 35 6.13 21.96 -0.69
N SER A 36 5.67 22.97 -1.44
CA SER A 36 4.63 22.82 -2.48
C SER A 36 5.17 22.37 -3.83
N THR A 37 6.49 22.13 -3.96
CA THR A 37 7.12 21.82 -5.25
C THR A 37 6.78 20.41 -5.77
N ILE A 38 6.41 19.46 -4.90
CA ILE A 38 5.97 18.13 -5.34
C ILE A 38 4.49 18.21 -5.75
N ALA A 39 4.22 18.07 -7.04
CA ALA A 39 2.87 17.93 -7.57
C ALA A 39 2.42 16.46 -7.61
N ASP A 40 3.34 15.57 -7.98
CA ASP A 40 3.07 14.15 -8.18
C ASP A 40 4.31 13.29 -7.90
N ARG A 41 4.12 11.97 -7.84
CA ARG A 41 5.19 10.97 -7.79
C ARG A 41 4.81 9.70 -8.52
N THR A 42 5.81 8.96 -8.97
CA THR A 42 5.62 7.59 -9.47
C THR A 42 5.94 6.60 -8.35
N LEU A 43 5.00 5.72 -8.03
CA LEU A 43 5.18 4.74 -6.94
C LEU A 43 6.27 3.72 -7.26
N LYS A 44 7.19 3.51 -6.31
CA LYS A 44 8.28 2.52 -6.40
C LYS A 44 7.80 1.09 -6.13
N TYR A 45 6.67 0.94 -5.44
CA TYR A 45 6.13 -0.34 -4.99
C TYR A 45 4.64 -0.45 -5.32
N THR A 46 4.18 -1.69 -5.43
CA THR A 46 2.78 -2.08 -5.34
C THR A 46 2.41 -2.19 -3.87
N TYR A 47 1.29 -1.61 -3.47
CA TYR A 47 0.81 -1.61 -2.09
C TYR A 47 -0.55 -2.28 -2.00
N GLY A 48 -0.75 -3.02 -0.92
CA GLY A 48 -1.97 -3.77 -0.69
C GLY A 48 -2.04 -4.31 0.73
N ILE A 49 -3.05 -5.12 0.99
CA ILE A 49 -3.30 -5.69 2.31
C ILE A 49 -3.48 -7.21 2.26
N ARG A 50 -3.25 -7.85 3.40
CA ARG A 50 -3.61 -9.26 3.61
C ARG A 50 -5.13 -9.38 3.79
N VAL A 51 -5.77 -10.19 2.94
CA VAL A 51 -7.22 -10.42 2.97
C VAL A 51 -7.51 -11.91 3.07
N ASN A 52 -8.50 -12.26 3.88
CA ASN A 52 -9.12 -13.58 3.86
C ASN A 52 -10.29 -13.53 2.88
N LYS A 53 -10.20 -14.28 1.79
CA LYS A 53 -11.26 -14.43 0.79
C LYS A 53 -11.85 -15.84 0.92
N ASP A 54 -13.12 -15.99 0.56
CA ASP A 54 -13.70 -17.33 0.37
C ASP A 54 -12.91 -18.08 -0.73
N TRP A 55 -12.52 -19.31 -0.42
CA TRP A 55 -11.80 -20.18 -1.35
C TRP A 55 -12.74 -20.69 -2.44
N SER A 56 -12.26 -20.72 -3.67
CA SER A 56 -12.94 -21.25 -4.84
C SER A 56 -12.13 -22.34 -5.52
N TYR A 57 -12.75 -23.13 -6.41
CA TYR A 57 -12.06 -24.21 -7.13
C TYR A 57 -10.93 -23.73 -8.06
N GLU A 58 -10.86 -22.44 -8.37
CA GLU A 58 -9.76 -21.83 -9.14
C GLU A 58 -8.55 -21.48 -8.26
N ASP A 59 -8.73 -21.46 -6.93
CA ASP A 59 -7.68 -21.17 -5.98
C ASP A 59 -6.83 -22.43 -5.69
N PRO A 60 -5.52 -22.28 -5.37
CA PRO A 60 -4.66 -23.40 -5.06
C PRO A 60 -5.18 -24.21 -3.86
N ILE A 61 -5.33 -25.52 -4.03
CA ILE A 61 -5.89 -26.42 -3.00
C ILE A 61 -4.97 -26.54 -1.78
N ASP A 62 -3.66 -26.44 -1.97
CA ASP A 62 -2.64 -26.46 -0.92
C ASP A 62 -2.67 -25.21 -0.02
N ARG A 63 -3.34 -24.15 -0.46
CA ARG A 63 -3.52 -22.89 0.31
C ARG A 63 -4.90 -22.74 0.92
N LYS A 64 -5.74 -23.78 0.82
CA LYS A 64 -7.08 -23.82 1.39
C LYS A 64 -7.03 -23.90 2.91
N ILE A 65 -7.76 -23.01 3.58
CA ILE A 65 -7.88 -22.95 5.04
C ILE A 65 -9.35 -23.18 5.41
N THR A 66 -9.64 -24.23 6.15
CA THR A 66 -11.01 -24.51 6.63
C THR A 66 -11.23 -23.87 8.00
N CYS A 67 -12.12 -22.87 8.06
CA CYS A 67 -12.52 -22.14 9.26
C CYS A 67 -14.00 -22.41 9.55
N GLY A 68 -14.26 -23.38 10.43
CA GLY A 68 -15.62 -23.83 10.72
C GLY A 68 -16.28 -24.44 9.48
N ASN A 69 -17.38 -23.85 9.03
CA ASN A 69 -18.13 -24.32 7.86
C ASN A 69 -17.76 -23.58 6.56
N ARG A 70 -16.65 -22.82 6.55
CA ARG A 70 -16.21 -22.04 5.41
C ARG A 70 -14.77 -22.36 5.07
N ASP A 71 -14.51 -22.40 3.76
CA ASP A 71 -13.19 -22.53 3.21
C ASP A 71 -12.70 -21.16 2.75
N GLN A 72 -11.48 -20.82 3.14
CA GLN A 72 -10.87 -19.51 2.93
C GLN A 72 -9.47 -19.65 2.34
N ILE A 73 -9.00 -18.55 1.76
CA ILE A 73 -7.62 -18.39 1.31
C ILE A 73 -7.12 -17.01 1.72
N VAL A 74 -5.86 -16.95 2.14
CA VAL A 74 -5.17 -15.69 2.45
C VAL A 74 -4.48 -15.19 1.19
N ILE A 75 -4.86 -14.00 0.73
CA ILE A 75 -4.30 -13.37 -0.47
C ILE A 75 -3.69 -12.00 -0.14
N PHE A 76 -2.84 -11.53 -1.05
CA PHE A 76 -2.45 -10.13 -1.13
C PHE A 76 -3.42 -9.42 -2.07
N ASP A 77 -4.25 -8.53 -1.53
CA ASP A 77 -5.14 -7.69 -2.32
C ASP A 77 -4.47 -6.36 -2.62
N SER A 78 -4.08 -6.17 -3.87
CA SER A 78 -3.37 -4.98 -4.34
C SER A 78 -4.33 -3.81 -4.48
N LEU A 79 -4.03 -2.70 -3.80
CA LEU A 79 -4.83 -1.47 -3.85
C LEU A 79 -4.31 -0.48 -4.90
N VAL A 80 -2.99 -0.42 -5.09
CA VAL A 80 -2.32 0.42 -6.09
C VAL A 80 -1.01 -0.22 -6.51
N THR A 81 -0.66 -0.11 -7.80
CA THR A 81 0.49 -0.80 -8.39
C THR A 81 1.72 0.09 -8.53
N ARG A 82 2.90 -0.53 -8.55
CA ARG A 82 4.15 0.15 -8.89
C ARG A 82 4.02 0.81 -10.26
N GLY A 83 4.62 1.99 -10.40
CA GLY A 83 4.59 2.77 -11.64
C GLY A 83 3.37 3.66 -11.78
N THR A 84 2.36 3.55 -10.90
CA THR A 84 1.25 4.50 -10.87
C THR A 84 1.78 5.90 -10.52
N LYS A 85 1.39 6.89 -11.33
CA LYS A 85 1.59 8.30 -11.06
C LYS A 85 0.49 8.76 -10.10
N VAL A 86 0.87 9.27 -8.93
CA VAL A 86 -0.05 9.71 -7.88
C VAL A 86 0.18 11.16 -7.54
N GLU A 87 -0.90 11.92 -7.40
CA GLU A 87 -0.87 13.29 -6.90
C GLU A 87 -0.66 13.30 -5.39
N VAL A 88 -0.21 14.44 -4.86
CA VAL A 88 -0.11 14.62 -3.40
C VAL A 88 -1.50 14.48 -2.77
N ASP A 89 -1.56 13.70 -1.69
CA ASP A 89 -2.77 13.39 -0.92
C ASP A 89 -3.82 12.58 -1.72
N GLN A 90 -3.45 12.01 -2.87
CA GLN A 90 -4.31 11.08 -3.59
C GLN A 90 -4.58 9.83 -2.74
N LYS A 91 -5.87 9.50 -2.59
CA LYS A 91 -6.40 8.38 -1.79
C LYS A 91 -6.87 7.25 -2.70
N PHE A 92 -6.47 6.03 -2.35
CA PHE A 92 -7.01 4.78 -2.91
C PHE A 92 -7.77 4.06 -1.80
N SER A 93 -8.97 3.57 -2.08
CA SER A 93 -9.85 2.98 -1.04
C SER A 93 -10.65 1.80 -1.55
N MET A 94 -10.91 0.85 -0.65
CA MET A 94 -11.74 -0.33 -0.87
C MET A 94 -12.55 -0.66 0.38
N ILE A 95 -13.66 -1.37 0.20
CA ILE A 95 -14.52 -1.83 1.30
C ILE A 95 -14.18 -3.29 1.60
N TYR A 96 -13.92 -3.57 2.86
CA TYR A 96 -13.64 -4.91 3.38
C TYR A 96 -14.65 -5.33 4.44
N TYR A 97 -14.72 -6.64 4.65
CA TYR A 97 -15.60 -7.31 5.60
C TYR A 97 -14.75 -8.16 6.54
N PRO A 98 -15.18 -8.37 7.80
CA PRO A 98 -14.47 -9.25 8.70
C PRO A 98 -14.52 -10.70 8.20
N PRO A 99 -13.46 -11.50 8.43
CA PRO A 99 -13.43 -12.90 7.99
C PRO A 99 -14.43 -13.80 8.73
N GLU A 100 -14.75 -13.41 9.97
CA GLU A 100 -15.56 -14.17 10.90
C GLU A 100 -16.64 -13.28 11.55
N PRO A 101 -17.82 -13.82 11.89
CA PRO A 101 -18.95 -13.03 12.36
C PRO A 101 -18.73 -12.45 13.77
N ASN A 102 -17.94 -13.11 14.61
CA ASN A 102 -17.85 -12.81 16.04
C ASN A 102 -16.57 -12.06 16.44
N VAL A 103 -15.69 -11.70 15.48
CA VAL A 103 -14.45 -10.96 15.80
C VAL A 103 -14.77 -9.58 16.36
N THR A 104 -14.11 -9.16 17.43
CA THR A 104 -14.33 -7.85 18.05
C THR A 104 -13.34 -6.78 17.59
N PHE A 105 -12.30 -7.17 16.84
CA PHE A 105 -11.34 -6.29 16.18
C PHE A 105 -10.84 -6.94 14.88
N LEU A 106 -10.28 -6.12 13.99
CA LEU A 106 -9.60 -6.56 12.77
C LEU A 106 -8.18 -6.01 12.72
N THR A 107 -7.21 -6.89 12.43
CA THR A 107 -5.80 -6.52 12.24
C THR A 107 -5.45 -6.51 10.76
N ILE A 108 -5.41 -5.33 10.16
CA ILE A 108 -5.07 -5.11 8.76
C ILE A 108 -3.54 -5.09 8.63
N HIS A 109 -2.99 -6.06 7.89
CA HIS A 109 -1.57 -6.11 7.59
C HIS A 109 -1.33 -5.49 6.22
N ILE A 110 -0.47 -4.48 6.16
CA ILE A 110 -0.21 -3.67 4.97
C ILE A 110 1.13 -4.10 4.40
N PHE A 111 1.16 -4.48 3.14
CA PHE A 111 2.35 -4.99 2.46
C PHE A 111 2.75 -4.10 1.30
N LYS A 112 4.04 -4.14 0.95
CA LYS A 112 4.60 -3.56 -0.25
C LYS A 112 5.48 -4.58 -0.99
N THR A 113 5.50 -4.51 -2.32
CA THR A 113 6.37 -5.33 -3.18
C THR A 113 6.80 -4.58 -4.44
N THR A 114 7.91 -4.98 -5.06
CA THR A 114 8.34 -4.47 -6.38
C THR A 114 7.63 -5.13 -7.55
N GLU A 115 6.94 -6.23 -7.30
CA GLU A 115 6.18 -7.00 -8.29
C GLU A 115 4.88 -6.29 -8.67
N LEU A 116 4.51 -6.37 -9.95
CA LEU A 116 3.29 -5.73 -10.47
C LEU A 116 2.02 -6.55 -10.21
N SER A 117 2.16 -7.87 -10.09
CA SER A 117 1.03 -8.81 -10.07
C SER A 117 1.21 -9.91 -9.02
N ALA A 118 1.67 -9.54 -7.83
CA ALA A 118 1.78 -10.48 -6.72
C ALA A 118 0.40 -10.93 -6.23
N LYS A 119 0.28 -12.20 -5.84
CA LYS A 119 -1.00 -12.80 -5.44
C LYS A 119 -1.05 -13.14 -3.95
N PHE A 120 0.08 -13.48 -3.35
CA PHE A 120 0.16 -13.89 -1.95
C PHE A 120 1.16 -13.08 -1.14
N CYS A 121 0.93 -12.99 0.17
CA CYS A 121 1.74 -12.17 1.09
C CYS A 121 3.11 -12.80 1.42
N ASP A 122 3.32 -14.07 1.06
CA ASP A 122 4.55 -14.85 1.28
C ASP A 122 5.43 -14.95 0.02
N GLU A 123 5.05 -14.28 -1.07
CA GLU A 123 5.82 -14.26 -2.31
C GLU A 123 7.18 -13.55 -2.16
N PRO A 124 8.20 -13.94 -2.94
CA PRO A 124 9.48 -13.25 -2.95
C PRO A 124 9.33 -11.74 -3.18
N GLY A 125 10.01 -10.94 -2.37
CA GLY A 125 9.97 -9.47 -2.46
C GLY A 125 8.83 -8.80 -1.69
N MET A 126 7.90 -9.57 -1.11
CA MET A 126 6.90 -9.05 -0.17
C MET A 126 7.56 -8.54 1.12
N LYS A 127 7.16 -7.34 1.54
CA LYS A 127 7.59 -6.73 2.79
C LYS A 127 6.39 -6.19 3.55
N LEU A 128 6.29 -6.54 4.83
CA LEU A 128 5.33 -5.93 5.73
C LEU A 128 5.72 -4.47 5.93
N LEU A 129 4.84 -3.55 5.55
CA LEU A 129 4.99 -2.12 5.79
C LEU A 129 4.53 -1.75 7.20
N GLY A 130 3.45 -2.37 7.66
CA GLY A 130 2.95 -2.18 9.01
C GLY A 130 1.57 -2.78 9.22
N VAL A 131 0.99 -2.46 10.37
CA VAL A 131 -0.27 -3.05 10.84
C VAL A 131 -1.19 -1.94 11.36
N LEU A 132 -2.48 -2.07 11.08
CA LEU A 132 -3.53 -1.20 11.60
C LEU A 132 -4.63 -2.06 12.25
N THR A 133 -4.96 -1.78 13.51
CA THR A 133 -6.02 -2.48 14.25
C THR A 133 -7.28 -1.61 14.29
N VAL A 134 -8.43 -2.22 14.02
CA VAL A 134 -9.75 -1.57 13.93
C VAL A 134 -10.71 -2.27 14.87
N ASP A 135 -11.36 -1.54 15.78
CA ASP A 135 -12.40 -2.14 16.63
C ASP A 135 -13.69 -2.39 15.86
N LEU A 136 -14.29 -3.56 16.12
CA LEU A 136 -15.54 -4.04 15.54
C LEU A 136 -16.51 -4.52 16.64
N PRO A 137 -16.96 -3.62 17.54
CA PRO A 137 -17.79 -3.99 18.68
C PRO A 137 -19.19 -4.51 18.29
N ASP A 138 -19.68 -4.18 17.09
CA ASP A 138 -21.02 -4.47 16.60
C ASP A 138 -21.21 -5.93 16.13
N VAL A 139 -20.75 -6.91 16.92
CA VAL A 139 -20.72 -8.34 16.58
C VAL A 139 -22.09 -8.93 16.18
N ASN A 140 -23.19 -8.31 16.62
CA ASN A 140 -24.56 -8.67 16.24
C ASN A 140 -24.83 -8.55 14.73
N LEU A 141 -24.02 -7.78 14.00
CA LEU A 141 -24.13 -7.63 12.54
C LEU A 141 -23.38 -8.73 11.77
N GLY A 142 -22.66 -9.62 12.45
CA GLY A 142 -21.95 -10.74 11.85
C GLY A 142 -20.95 -10.31 10.76
N LEU A 143 -21.11 -10.80 9.54
CA LEU A 143 -20.22 -10.46 8.41
C LEU A 143 -20.59 -9.12 7.73
N ASN A 144 -21.76 -8.55 8.01
CA ASN A 144 -22.24 -7.33 7.34
C ASN A 144 -21.63 -6.03 7.90
N ARG A 145 -20.47 -6.15 8.56
CA ARG A 145 -19.69 -5.00 9.07
C ARG A 145 -18.73 -4.54 7.99
N ARG A 146 -18.81 -3.26 7.64
CA ARG A 146 -18.14 -2.67 6.47
C ARG A 146 -17.04 -1.76 6.93
N ILE A 147 -15.83 -2.00 6.45
CA ILE A 147 -14.66 -1.22 6.77
C ILE A 147 -14.16 -0.60 5.49
N GLU A 148 -14.16 0.73 5.40
CA GLU A 148 -13.45 1.41 4.31
C GLU A 148 -11.98 1.48 4.71
N PHE A 149 -11.13 0.71 4.04
CA PHE A 149 -9.67 0.86 4.15
C PHE A 149 -9.15 1.74 3.01
N SER A 150 -8.12 2.51 3.29
CA SER A 150 -7.51 3.38 2.31
C SER A 150 -6.02 3.63 2.54
N LEU A 151 -5.32 3.88 1.44
CA LEU A 151 -3.96 4.37 1.41
C LEU A 151 -3.95 5.75 0.76
N MET A 152 -3.39 6.73 1.46
CA MET A 152 -3.18 8.08 0.95
C MET A 152 -1.68 8.34 0.82
N PHE A 153 -1.26 8.86 -0.33
CA PHE A 153 0.14 9.17 -0.60
C PHE A 153 0.39 10.67 -0.42
N GLY A 154 0.78 11.04 0.80
CA GLY A 154 1.12 12.41 1.14
C GLY A 154 2.48 12.84 0.59
N LYS A 155 2.97 14.00 1.04
CA LYS A 155 4.25 14.56 0.59
C LYS A 155 5.46 13.72 0.96
N MET A 156 5.50 13.23 2.20
CA MET A 156 6.62 12.44 2.72
C MET A 156 6.18 11.16 3.43
N GLU A 157 4.88 10.93 3.50
CA GLU A 157 4.28 9.85 4.26
C GLU A 157 3.22 9.12 3.43
N ILE A 158 3.04 7.84 3.75
CA ILE A 158 1.87 7.07 3.39
C ILE A 158 0.98 7.03 4.62
N VAL A 159 -0.28 7.42 4.47
CA VAL A 159 -1.27 7.31 5.55
C VAL A 159 -2.20 6.14 5.22
N ALA A 160 -2.16 5.11 6.06
CA ALA A 160 -3.15 4.05 6.02
C ALA A 160 -4.29 4.39 6.98
N SER A 161 -5.51 4.42 6.47
CA SER A 161 -6.70 4.74 7.26
C SER A 161 -7.76 3.67 7.09
N ALA A 162 -8.48 3.37 8.17
CA ALA A 162 -9.64 2.49 8.17
C ALA A 162 -10.79 3.18 8.89
N ILE A 163 -11.98 3.15 8.28
CA ILE A 163 -13.21 3.69 8.86
C ILE A 163 -14.19 2.54 9.05
N ASN A 164 -14.60 2.31 10.30
CA ASN A 164 -15.72 1.43 10.60
C ASN A 164 -17.01 2.16 10.21
N LEU A 165 -17.67 1.72 9.14
CA LEU A 165 -18.83 2.42 8.58
C LEU A 165 -20.12 2.24 9.41
N GLN A 166 -20.12 1.36 10.42
CA GLN A 166 -21.26 1.16 11.32
C GLN A 166 -21.35 2.26 12.37
N ASN A 167 -20.19 2.73 12.87
CA ASN A 167 -20.12 3.69 13.97
C ASN A 167 -19.31 4.96 13.64
N GLY A 168 -18.74 5.05 12.43
CA GLY A 168 -17.97 6.19 11.96
C GLY A 168 -16.58 6.35 12.60
N ARG A 169 -16.14 5.41 13.44
CA ARG A 169 -14.80 5.48 14.05
C ARG A 169 -13.72 5.31 13.01
N SER A 170 -12.73 6.20 13.06
CA SER A 170 -11.58 6.21 12.16
C SER A 170 -10.31 5.81 12.91
N TYR A 171 -9.49 5.00 12.25
CA TYR A 171 -8.21 4.51 12.73
C TYR A 171 -7.18 4.82 11.65
N ASN A 172 -5.99 5.27 12.03
CA ASN A 172 -4.93 5.51 11.06
C ASN A 172 -3.56 5.20 11.63
N THR A 173 -2.63 4.97 10.70
CA THR A 173 -1.19 4.88 10.96
C THR A 173 -0.44 5.48 9.79
N ARG A 174 0.82 5.86 10.02
CA ARG A 174 1.65 6.59 9.07
C ARG A 174 2.97 5.87 8.85
N PHE A 175 3.44 5.88 7.62
CA PHE A 175 4.71 5.30 7.22
C PHE A 175 5.52 6.32 6.44
N GLU A 176 6.83 6.34 6.67
CA GLU A 176 7.73 7.14 5.84
C GLU A 176 7.85 6.53 4.43
N LEU A 177 7.98 7.39 3.44
CA LEU A 177 8.27 6.97 2.08
C LEU A 177 9.76 6.65 1.92
N ASP A 178 10.07 5.50 1.29
CA ASP A 178 11.46 5.16 0.97
C ASP A 178 11.96 6.05 -0.19
N TYR A 179 12.91 6.94 0.10
CA TYR A 179 13.55 7.82 -0.89
C TYR A 179 14.80 7.21 -1.53
#